data_AF-A0A4P5XDT4-F1
#
_entry.id   AF-A0A4P5XDT4-F1
#
_cell.length_a   1.000
_cell.length_b   1.000
_cell.length_c   1.000
_cell.angle_alpha   90.00
_cell.angle_beta   90.00
_cell.angle_gamma   90.00
#
_symmetry.space_group_name_H-M   'P 1'
#
loop_
_entity.id
_entity.type
_entity.pdbx_description
1 polymer ?
#
loop_
_entity_poly.entity_id
_entity_poly.type
_entity_poly.pdbx_seq_one_letter_code
_entity_poly.pdbx_strand_id
1 'polypeptide(L)'
;MSFSGKATYGAGVDLPEIAEDVSDIIGLVSPFETPLLAHLGDGKRPAFSTVHEWVEDTLMPNTDVINQTTFTPSATTATAITVTNGVRFQAGDLVRPGNASEVMQVTSVAGNVLTAVRGYGGTTASTLTNTLRVTILGNASLEGADAAPARFTNRVRKANYTQIFASTVEVTGTMQAVRQHGIADELDYQKQERLRELLRDLENCVINGTAPSAAQIGNASTRRSMNGLIRQIGTNQFVPGVGNFPAGGGAGTDLNENLINTAMRMAWEQSSGRIDTIVVNSAQKRRINQFIPTSSRNYMGDSRKLSDIVSIYESDYGVCKVILTRWMPSDTVLLLDSSRVEVLPLSGRSFQFKPLAQTGDAMAGQVLGEYTLEFRNENAHALIRGLTST
;
A
#
# COMPACT_ATOMS: atom_id res chain seq x y z
N MET A 1 -19.10 -5.14 2.31
CA MET A 1 -19.47 -6.54 2.03
C MET A 1 -18.35 -7.41 2.56
N SER A 2 -18.62 -8.63 3.04
CA SER A 2 -17.56 -9.59 3.35
C SER A 2 -16.80 -9.93 2.07
N PHE A 3 -15.50 -10.15 2.18
CA PHE A 3 -14.68 -10.64 1.07
C PHE A 3 -15.17 -12.05 0.71
N SER A 4 -15.63 -12.27 -0.51
CA SER A 4 -16.04 -13.57 -1.03
C SER A 4 -14.91 -14.29 -1.76
N GLY A 5 -13.80 -13.61 -2.04
CA GLY A 5 -12.67 -14.19 -2.77
C GLY A 5 -12.93 -14.39 -4.26
N LYS A 6 -14.08 -13.94 -4.78
CA LYS A 6 -14.37 -13.86 -6.21
C LYS A 6 -14.03 -12.49 -6.77
N ALA A 7 -13.87 -12.43 -8.09
CA ALA A 7 -13.88 -11.16 -8.79
C ALA A 7 -15.32 -10.67 -8.96
N THR A 8 -15.58 -9.37 -8.78
CA THR A 8 -16.93 -8.79 -8.92
C THR A 8 -17.52 -9.01 -10.32
N TYR A 9 -16.68 -9.00 -11.36
CA TYR A 9 -17.09 -9.25 -12.75
C TYR A 9 -16.59 -10.63 -13.24
N GLY A 10 -16.92 -11.69 -12.50
CA GLY A 10 -16.72 -13.09 -12.89
C GLY A 10 -17.88 -13.66 -13.70
N ALA A 11 -17.69 -14.86 -14.26
CA ALA A 11 -18.75 -15.60 -14.94
C ALA A 11 -19.89 -15.90 -13.95
N GLY A 12 -21.15 -15.75 -14.39
CA GLY A 12 -22.32 -15.80 -13.50
C GLY A 12 -22.53 -17.16 -12.81
N VAL A 13 -23.25 -17.14 -11.69
CA VAL A 13 -23.59 -18.29 -10.81
C VAL A 13 -24.28 -19.47 -11.50
N ASP A 14 -24.77 -19.31 -12.73
CA ASP A 14 -25.55 -20.31 -13.47
C ASP A 14 -24.74 -21.14 -14.49
N LEU A 15 -23.42 -20.96 -14.55
CA LEU A 15 -22.57 -21.76 -15.45
C LEU A 15 -22.10 -23.05 -14.74
N PRO A 16 -22.11 -24.21 -15.43
CA PRO A 16 -21.64 -25.46 -14.84
C PRO A 16 -20.13 -25.38 -14.57
N GLU A 17 -19.78 -25.12 -13.32
CA GLU A 17 -18.40 -25.13 -12.87
C GLU A 17 -17.89 -26.57 -12.74
N ILE A 18 -16.64 -26.81 -13.15
CA ILE A 18 -15.99 -28.13 -13.13
C ILE A 18 -15.66 -28.58 -11.69
N ALA A 19 -15.79 -27.67 -10.71
CA ALA A 19 -15.55 -27.90 -9.29
C ALA A 19 -16.65 -27.23 -8.45
N GLU A 20 -16.84 -27.71 -7.22
CA GLU A 20 -17.78 -27.11 -6.28
C GLU A 20 -17.20 -25.79 -5.78
N ASP A 21 -17.88 -24.69 -6.08
CA ASP A 21 -17.50 -23.38 -5.57
C ASP A 21 -17.83 -23.26 -4.08
N VAL A 22 -16.83 -22.89 -3.28
CA VAL A 22 -16.99 -22.71 -1.83
C VAL A 22 -16.96 -21.23 -1.44
N SER A 23 -16.93 -20.30 -2.41
CA SER A 23 -16.91 -18.86 -2.16
C SER A 23 -18.09 -18.34 -1.34
N ASP A 24 -19.25 -18.94 -1.52
CA ASP A 24 -20.48 -18.46 -0.86
C ASP A 24 -20.47 -18.78 0.64
N ILE A 25 -19.68 -19.79 1.03
CA ILE A 25 -19.42 -20.15 2.43
C ILE A 25 -18.36 -19.23 3.06
N ILE A 26 -17.58 -18.53 2.25
CA ILE A 26 -16.59 -17.55 2.74
C ILE A 26 -17.28 -16.38 3.46
N GLY A 27 -18.53 -16.05 3.10
CA GLY A 27 -19.33 -15.05 3.80
C GLY A 27 -19.56 -15.34 5.29
N LEU A 28 -19.33 -16.59 5.74
CA LEU A 28 -19.42 -17.06 7.11
C LEU A 28 -18.11 -16.89 7.91
N VAL A 29 -16.99 -16.58 7.25
CA VAL A 29 -15.74 -16.29 7.92
C VAL A 29 -15.84 -14.95 8.64
N SER A 30 -15.50 -14.96 9.92
CA SER A 30 -15.69 -13.79 10.75
C SER A 30 -14.80 -12.63 10.29
N PRO A 31 -15.32 -11.40 10.18
CA PRO A 31 -14.52 -10.19 9.95
C PRO A 31 -13.39 -9.97 10.96
N PHE A 32 -13.37 -10.70 12.09
CA PHE A 32 -12.29 -10.67 13.06
C PHE A 32 -11.06 -11.49 12.63
N GLU A 33 -11.23 -12.51 11.78
CA GLU A 33 -10.12 -13.35 11.32
C GLU A 33 -9.41 -12.74 10.10
N THR A 34 -10.17 -12.10 9.21
CA THR A 34 -9.66 -11.47 7.98
C THR A 34 -10.07 -9.99 7.79
N PRO A 35 -9.81 -9.11 8.78
CA PRO A 35 -10.33 -7.74 8.81
C PRO A 35 -9.85 -6.85 7.66
N LEU A 36 -8.62 -7.03 7.15
CA LEU A 36 -8.12 -6.27 6.01
C LEU A 36 -8.79 -6.70 4.71
N LEU A 37 -8.90 -8.01 4.46
CA LEU A 37 -9.59 -8.52 3.26
C LEU A 37 -11.05 -8.07 3.25
N ALA A 38 -11.74 -8.15 4.38
CA ALA A 38 -13.12 -7.67 4.52
C ALA A 38 -13.27 -6.16 4.27
N HIS A 39 -12.23 -5.36 4.53
CA HIS A 39 -12.24 -3.93 4.25
C HIS A 39 -11.91 -3.58 2.80
N LEU A 40 -10.92 -4.24 2.20
CA LEU A 40 -10.58 -4.07 0.79
C LEU A 40 -11.70 -4.55 -0.12
N GLY A 41 -12.43 -5.59 0.31
CA GLY A 41 -13.49 -6.20 -0.46
C GLY A 41 -12.95 -7.02 -1.63
N ASP A 42 -13.88 -7.48 -2.47
CA ASP A 42 -13.58 -8.32 -3.61
C ASP A 42 -12.89 -7.54 -4.73
N GLY A 43 -11.91 -8.19 -5.37
CA GLY A 43 -11.23 -7.63 -6.53
C GLY A 43 -12.22 -7.35 -7.66
N LYS A 44 -12.07 -6.22 -8.33
CA LYS A 44 -13.01 -5.85 -9.41
C LYS A 44 -12.95 -6.83 -10.58
N ARG A 45 -11.76 -7.38 -10.86
CA ARG A 45 -11.49 -8.25 -12.00
C ARG A 45 -10.65 -9.46 -11.59
N PRO A 46 -10.70 -10.59 -12.30
CA PRO A 46 -9.73 -11.66 -12.09
C PRO A 46 -8.39 -11.33 -12.74
N ALA A 47 -7.31 -11.97 -12.28
CA ALA A 47 -6.06 -12.05 -13.03
C ALA A 47 -6.20 -13.06 -14.18
N PHE A 48 -5.57 -12.81 -15.33
CA PHE A 48 -5.60 -13.71 -16.50
C PHE A 48 -4.28 -14.41 -16.77
N SER A 49 -3.24 -14.05 -16.02
CA SER A 49 -1.89 -14.59 -16.14
C SER A 49 -1.33 -14.86 -14.76
N THR A 50 -0.40 -15.80 -14.70
CA THR A 50 0.33 -16.11 -13.46
C THR A 50 1.31 -15.01 -13.04
N VAL A 51 1.67 -14.15 -13.99
CA VAL A 51 2.30 -12.86 -13.74
C VAL A 51 1.23 -11.81 -14.00
N HIS A 52 0.75 -11.17 -12.94
CA HIS A 52 -0.21 -10.10 -13.02
C HIS A 52 0.51 -8.77 -13.13
N GLU A 53 0.35 -8.11 -14.28
CA GLU A 53 1.05 -6.86 -14.59
C GLU A 53 0.06 -5.70 -14.67
N TRP A 54 0.52 -4.54 -14.22
CA TRP A 54 -0.17 -3.26 -14.43
C TRP A 54 0.84 -2.21 -14.87
N VAL A 55 0.33 -1.20 -15.57
CA VAL A 55 1.14 -0.10 -16.09
C VAL A 55 0.92 1.11 -15.21
N GLU A 56 2.01 1.71 -14.77
CA GLU A 56 2.01 2.99 -14.06
C GLU A 56 2.66 4.05 -14.95
N ASP A 57 2.08 5.23 -14.93
CA ASP A 57 2.61 6.43 -15.57
C ASP A 57 2.65 7.53 -14.51
N THR A 58 3.67 8.35 -14.56
CA THR A 58 3.82 9.48 -13.66
C THR A 58 3.84 10.76 -14.47
N LEU A 59 3.21 11.80 -13.92
CA LEU A 59 3.38 13.13 -14.46
C LEU A 59 4.83 13.56 -14.27
N MET A 60 5.28 14.43 -15.16
CA MET A 60 6.58 15.04 -15.06
C MET A 60 6.72 15.78 -13.72
N PRO A 61 7.76 15.48 -12.91
CA PRO A 61 7.89 16.12 -11.61
C PRO A 61 8.12 17.62 -11.77
N ASN A 62 7.37 18.41 -10.99
CA ASN A 62 7.49 19.87 -10.93
C ASN A 62 8.41 20.33 -9.80
N THR A 63 9.11 19.42 -9.12
CA THR A 63 10.08 19.72 -8.07
C THR A 63 11.37 18.95 -8.28
N ASP A 64 12.46 19.48 -7.75
CA ASP A 64 13.74 18.78 -7.64
C ASP A 64 14.51 19.30 -6.42
N VAL A 65 15.73 18.84 -6.20
CA VAL A 65 16.62 19.34 -5.15
C VAL A 65 17.94 19.84 -5.72
N ILE A 66 18.49 20.89 -5.11
CA ILE A 66 19.84 21.38 -5.42
C ILE A 66 20.86 20.33 -4.97
N ASN A 67 21.78 19.98 -5.86
CA ASN A 67 22.91 19.09 -5.60
C ASN A 67 24.21 19.86 -5.80
N GLN A 68 24.43 20.84 -4.92
CA GLN A 68 25.56 21.75 -4.98
C GLN A 68 25.96 22.20 -3.58
N THR A 69 27.21 21.93 -3.22
CA THR A 69 27.78 22.27 -1.91
C THR A 69 28.58 23.58 -1.93
N THR A 70 29.02 24.03 -3.10
CA THR A 70 29.79 25.27 -3.27
C THR A 70 29.18 26.11 -4.38
N PHE A 71 28.93 27.38 -4.08
CA PHE A 71 28.29 28.33 -4.99
C PHE A 71 29.29 29.43 -5.35
N THR A 72 29.43 29.70 -6.65
CA THR A 72 30.33 30.73 -7.16
C THR A 72 29.50 31.83 -7.85
N PRO A 73 29.68 33.12 -7.52
CA PRO A 73 30.61 33.67 -6.52
C PRO A 73 30.10 33.55 -5.07
N SER A 74 28.79 33.39 -4.86
CA SER A 74 28.20 33.10 -3.54
C SER A 74 26.86 32.37 -3.66
N ALA A 75 26.35 31.80 -2.57
CA ALA A 75 25.04 31.14 -2.52
C ALA A 75 23.83 32.06 -2.81
N THR A 76 24.00 33.38 -2.67
CA THR A 76 22.96 34.37 -2.94
C THR A 76 22.99 34.93 -4.36
N THR A 77 24.08 34.72 -5.11
CA THR A 77 24.28 35.35 -6.43
C THR A 77 24.69 34.38 -7.53
N ALA A 78 24.97 33.12 -7.19
CA ALA A 78 25.29 32.11 -8.18
C ALA A 78 24.18 31.96 -9.22
N THR A 79 24.58 32.03 -10.49
CA THR A 79 23.71 31.89 -11.67
C THR A 79 23.78 30.49 -12.27
N ALA A 80 24.83 29.72 -11.98
CA ALA A 80 24.92 28.31 -12.30
C ALA A 80 24.54 27.47 -11.08
N ILE A 81 23.41 26.77 -11.16
CA ILE A 81 22.83 25.97 -10.09
C ILE A 81 22.74 24.52 -10.54
N THR A 82 23.47 23.63 -9.89
CA THR A 82 23.41 22.19 -10.16
C THR A 82 22.25 21.57 -9.39
N VAL A 83 21.33 20.94 -10.12
CA VAL A 83 20.20 20.18 -9.56
C VAL A 83 20.43 18.68 -9.76
N THR A 84 19.66 17.84 -9.06
CA THR A 84 19.80 16.38 -9.19
C THR A 84 19.36 15.89 -10.58
N ASN A 85 18.31 16.47 -11.15
CA ASN A 85 17.68 16.06 -12.41
C ASN A 85 17.39 17.26 -13.31
N GLY A 86 18.38 17.71 -14.08
CA GLY A 86 18.23 18.88 -14.97
C GLY A 86 17.20 18.67 -16.08
N VAL A 87 16.92 17.42 -16.48
CA VAL A 87 15.88 17.05 -17.47
C VAL A 87 14.48 17.49 -17.03
N ARG A 88 14.25 17.80 -15.74
CA ARG A 88 12.98 18.34 -15.23
C ARG A 88 12.73 19.80 -15.61
N PHE A 89 13.78 20.53 -15.98
CA PHE A 89 13.73 21.95 -16.27
C PHE A 89 13.94 22.21 -17.76
N GLN A 90 13.44 23.36 -18.22
CA GLN A 90 13.68 23.88 -19.55
C GLN A 90 13.92 25.39 -19.50
N ALA A 91 14.49 25.94 -20.58
CA ALA A 91 14.63 27.39 -20.72
C ALA A 91 13.24 28.06 -20.66
N GLY A 92 13.17 29.19 -19.96
CA GLY A 92 11.93 29.92 -19.68
C GLY A 92 11.23 29.48 -18.39
N ASP A 93 11.63 28.40 -17.74
CA ASP A 93 10.99 27.99 -16.48
C ASP A 93 11.25 29.01 -15.36
N LEU A 94 10.18 29.40 -14.69
CA LEU A 94 10.24 30.13 -13.43
C LEU A 94 10.30 29.12 -12.29
N VAL A 95 11.33 29.24 -11.44
CA VAL A 95 11.60 28.29 -10.37
C VAL A 95 11.73 29.02 -9.03
N ARG A 96 11.20 28.41 -7.97
CA ARG A 96 11.25 28.92 -6.59
C ARG A 96 12.18 28.06 -5.73
N PRO A 97 13.22 28.61 -5.10
CA PRO A 97 14.03 27.88 -4.14
C PRO A 97 13.35 27.83 -2.76
N GLY A 98 13.03 26.62 -2.32
CA GLY A 98 12.40 26.33 -1.04
C GLY A 98 11.08 27.08 -0.82
N ASN A 99 10.96 27.68 0.35
CA ASN A 99 9.84 28.54 0.73
C ASN A 99 10.20 30.04 0.65
N ALA A 100 11.30 30.39 -0.02
CA ALA A 100 11.67 31.78 -0.22
C ALA A 100 10.68 32.49 -1.16
N SER A 101 10.56 33.80 -1.02
CA SER A 101 9.83 34.65 -1.97
C SER A 101 10.57 34.88 -3.28
N GLU A 102 11.81 34.37 -3.40
CA GLU A 102 12.60 34.46 -4.61
C GLU A 102 11.98 33.68 -5.77
N VAL A 103 11.94 34.29 -6.95
CA VAL A 103 11.70 33.59 -8.21
C VAL A 103 12.97 33.71 -9.05
N MET A 104 13.42 32.59 -9.60
CA MET A 104 14.54 32.54 -10.55
C MET A 104 14.01 32.16 -11.93
N GLN A 105 14.55 32.76 -12.97
CA GLN A 105 14.22 32.40 -14.35
C GLN A 105 15.34 31.56 -14.95
N VAL A 106 15.04 30.34 -15.40
CA VAL A 106 16.00 29.46 -16.08
C VAL A 106 16.19 29.95 -17.50
N THR A 107 17.43 30.31 -17.87
CA THR A 107 17.78 30.78 -19.23
C THR A 107 18.30 29.66 -20.10
N SER A 108 18.99 28.68 -19.52
CA SER A 108 19.45 27.47 -20.23
C SER A 108 19.67 26.32 -19.26
N VAL A 109 19.64 25.10 -19.80
CA VAL A 109 19.89 23.86 -19.07
C VAL A 109 20.98 23.09 -19.80
N ALA A 110 22.05 22.75 -19.10
CA ALA A 110 23.16 21.95 -19.60
C ALA A 110 23.37 20.73 -18.70
N GLY A 111 22.85 19.57 -19.13
CA GLY A 111 22.83 18.37 -18.30
C GLY A 111 22.04 18.62 -17.01
N ASN A 112 22.73 18.66 -15.87
CA ASN A 112 22.16 18.93 -14.54
C ASN A 112 22.40 20.36 -14.04
N VAL A 113 23.06 21.21 -14.83
CA VAL A 113 23.36 22.59 -14.48
C VAL A 113 22.31 23.52 -15.10
N LEU A 114 21.61 24.26 -14.25
CA LEU A 114 20.69 25.32 -14.65
C LEU A 114 21.45 26.65 -14.67
N THR A 115 21.42 27.36 -15.80
CA THR A 115 21.77 28.77 -15.82
C THR A 115 20.51 29.56 -15.54
N ALA A 116 20.49 30.34 -14.45
CA ALA A 116 19.31 31.08 -14.03
C ALA A 116 19.62 32.53 -13.66
N VAL A 117 18.67 33.42 -13.95
CA VAL A 117 18.63 34.80 -13.47
C VAL A 117 17.97 34.80 -12.10
N ARG A 118 18.67 35.36 -11.11
CA ARG A 118 18.22 35.47 -9.71
C ARG A 118 17.32 36.69 -9.51
N GLY A 119 16.44 36.64 -8.50
CA GLY A 119 15.59 37.77 -8.14
C GLY A 119 14.65 38.27 -9.26
N TYR A 120 14.21 37.35 -10.13
CA TYR A 120 13.31 37.67 -11.24
C TYR A 120 12.03 38.33 -10.72
N GLY A 121 11.53 39.31 -11.48
CA GLY A 121 10.35 40.10 -11.09
C GLY A 121 10.57 41.04 -9.90
N GLY A 122 11.83 41.37 -9.56
CA GLY A 122 12.16 42.23 -8.42
C GLY A 122 12.11 41.51 -7.07
N THR A 123 12.17 40.18 -7.07
CA THR A 123 12.19 39.37 -5.86
C THR A 123 13.58 39.38 -5.21
N THR A 124 13.64 39.24 -3.88
CA THR A 124 14.92 39.26 -3.14
C THR A 124 15.60 37.90 -3.23
N ALA A 125 16.86 37.88 -3.67
CA ALA A 125 17.63 36.64 -3.77
C ALA A 125 17.88 36.02 -2.38
N SER A 126 17.58 34.73 -2.27
CA SER A 126 17.75 33.92 -1.07
C SER A 126 19.06 33.14 -1.09
N THR A 127 19.57 32.78 0.08
CA THR A 127 20.76 31.93 0.20
C THR A 127 20.42 30.50 -0.19
N LEU A 128 21.00 30.01 -1.28
CA LEU A 128 20.84 28.62 -1.69
C LEU A 128 21.70 27.70 -0.80
N THR A 129 21.18 26.51 -0.51
CA THR A 129 21.92 25.47 0.21
C THR A 129 21.86 24.16 -0.57
N ASN A 130 22.80 23.26 -0.31
CA ASN A 130 22.67 21.89 -0.78
C ASN A 130 21.35 21.28 -0.27
N THR A 131 20.77 20.35 -1.02
CA THR A 131 19.50 19.66 -0.77
C THR A 131 18.26 20.55 -0.68
N LEU A 132 18.38 21.86 -0.94
CA LEU A 132 17.24 22.76 -0.98
C LEU A 132 16.27 22.34 -2.09
N ARG A 133 14.99 22.18 -1.75
CA ARG A 133 13.92 21.87 -2.72
C ARG A 133 13.75 23.04 -3.68
N VAL A 134 13.68 22.79 -4.97
CA VAL A 134 13.37 23.76 -6.03
C VAL A 134 12.04 23.37 -6.65
N THR A 135 11.12 24.31 -6.79
CA THR A 135 9.78 24.09 -7.34
C THR A 135 9.62 24.86 -8.64
N ILE A 136 9.20 24.19 -9.70
CA ILE A 136 8.86 24.80 -10.99
C ILE A 136 7.45 25.40 -10.87
N LEU A 137 7.36 26.71 -11.05
CA LEU A 137 6.09 27.45 -11.04
C LEU A 137 5.38 27.31 -12.39
N GLY A 138 6.15 27.31 -13.47
CA GLY A 138 5.66 27.19 -14.83
C GLY A 138 6.66 27.76 -15.83
N ASN A 139 6.43 27.51 -17.11
CA ASN A 139 7.23 28.07 -18.18
C ASN A 139 6.69 29.45 -18.59
N ALA A 140 7.55 30.46 -18.57
CA ALA A 140 7.29 31.78 -19.12
C ALA A 140 7.80 31.82 -20.57
N SER A 141 6.97 31.33 -21.49
CA SER A 141 7.28 31.33 -22.92
C SER A 141 7.25 32.76 -23.48
N LEU A 142 8.14 33.04 -24.43
CA LEU A 142 8.21 34.34 -25.11
C LEU A 142 7.09 34.44 -26.15
N GLU A 143 6.55 35.65 -26.32
CA GLU A 143 5.54 35.92 -27.34
C GLU A 143 6.14 35.66 -28.75
N GLY A 144 5.46 34.83 -29.54
CA GLY A 144 5.89 34.47 -30.90
C GLY A 144 7.04 33.48 -30.99
N ALA A 145 7.47 32.87 -29.88
CA ALA A 145 8.51 31.84 -29.89
C ALA A 145 8.00 30.50 -30.46
N ASP A 146 8.94 29.75 -31.06
CA ASP A 146 8.69 28.37 -31.46
C ASP A 146 8.31 27.49 -30.27
N ALA A 147 7.53 26.44 -30.53
CA ALA A 147 7.13 25.50 -29.50
C ALA A 147 8.35 24.78 -28.89
N ALA A 148 8.38 24.69 -27.56
CA ALA A 148 9.37 23.92 -26.83
C ALA A 148 9.32 22.43 -27.23
N PRO A 149 10.46 21.69 -27.17
CA PRO A 149 10.49 20.28 -27.50
C PRO A 149 9.50 19.48 -26.63
N ALA A 150 8.76 18.58 -27.26
CA ALA A 150 7.82 17.72 -26.55
C ALA A 150 8.55 16.86 -25.52
N ARG A 151 7.99 16.79 -24.30
CA ARG A 151 8.55 16.03 -23.19
C ARG A 151 7.69 14.79 -22.98
N PHE A 152 8.34 13.64 -22.86
CA PHE A 152 7.67 12.35 -22.72
C PHE A 152 7.92 11.77 -21.32
N THR A 153 6.89 11.14 -20.75
CA THR A 153 7.02 10.29 -19.57
C THR A 153 7.00 8.83 -20.04
N ASN A 154 7.78 7.99 -19.37
CA ASN A 154 7.85 6.58 -19.71
C ASN A 154 6.92 5.80 -18.79
N ARG A 155 6.03 5.02 -19.40
CA ARG A 155 5.19 4.06 -18.70
C ARG A 155 6.04 2.91 -18.18
N VAL A 156 5.95 2.65 -16.88
CA VAL A 156 6.67 1.55 -16.22
C VAL A 156 5.70 0.41 -15.97
N ARG A 157 6.12 -0.82 -16.30
CA ARG A 157 5.37 -2.02 -15.96
C ARG A 157 5.74 -2.46 -14.54
N LYS A 158 4.72 -2.67 -13.71
CA LYS A 158 4.83 -3.30 -12.40
C LYS A 158 4.16 -4.66 -12.48
N ALA A 159 4.65 -5.61 -11.68
CA ALA A 159 4.16 -6.98 -11.71
C ALA A 159 4.14 -7.59 -10.32
N ASN A 160 3.19 -8.50 -10.10
CA ASN A 160 3.18 -9.44 -9.00
C ASN A 160 2.85 -10.84 -9.52
N TYR A 161 3.16 -11.84 -8.71
CA TYR A 161 2.94 -13.24 -9.06
C TYR A 161 1.69 -13.77 -8.37
N THR A 162 1.02 -14.74 -8.98
CA THR A 162 -0.10 -15.45 -8.35
C THR A 162 0.42 -16.56 -7.44
N GLN A 163 -0.16 -16.74 -6.25
CA GLN A 163 0.23 -17.80 -5.32
C GLN A 163 -0.92 -18.80 -5.15
N ILE A 164 -0.60 -20.09 -5.19
CA ILE A 164 -1.55 -21.18 -4.96
C ILE A 164 -1.64 -21.44 -3.46
N PHE A 165 -2.87 -21.41 -2.95
CA PHE A 165 -3.27 -21.79 -1.61
C PHE A 165 -4.05 -23.11 -1.72
N ALA A 166 -3.57 -24.15 -1.04
CA ALA A 166 -4.19 -25.47 -1.11
C ALA A 166 -4.16 -26.15 0.26
N SER A 167 -5.26 -26.79 0.63
CA SER A 167 -5.38 -27.62 1.83
C SER A 167 -6.20 -28.86 1.52
N THR A 168 -5.78 -30.00 2.04
CA THR A 168 -6.42 -31.30 1.80
C THR A 168 -7.42 -31.64 2.91
N VAL A 169 -8.53 -32.24 2.52
CA VAL A 169 -9.58 -32.76 3.40
C VAL A 169 -9.69 -34.25 3.15
N GLU A 170 -9.74 -35.05 4.21
CA GLU A 170 -9.88 -36.50 4.13
C GLU A 170 -10.77 -36.99 5.27
N VAL A 171 -11.83 -37.73 4.91
CA VAL A 171 -12.79 -38.31 5.85
C VAL A 171 -12.93 -39.80 5.55
N THR A 172 -12.77 -40.64 6.57
CA THR A 172 -12.92 -42.09 6.43
C THR A 172 -14.40 -42.49 6.33
N GLY A 173 -14.70 -43.60 5.65
CA GLY A 173 -16.06 -44.10 5.47
C GLY A 173 -16.79 -44.38 6.80
N THR A 174 -16.06 -44.91 7.79
CA THR A 174 -16.61 -45.09 9.15
C THR A 174 -17.01 -43.75 9.78
N MET A 175 -16.17 -42.72 9.66
CA MET A 175 -16.43 -41.41 10.26
C MET A 175 -17.63 -40.72 9.60
N GLN A 176 -17.78 -40.87 8.29
CA GLN A 176 -18.93 -40.36 7.55
C GLN A 176 -20.24 -41.09 7.89
N ALA A 177 -20.17 -42.40 8.18
CA ALA A 177 -21.34 -43.19 8.56
C ALA A 177 -21.79 -42.95 10.02
N VAL A 178 -20.88 -42.55 10.90
CA VAL A 178 -21.18 -42.25 12.30
C VAL A 178 -21.87 -40.89 12.40
N ARG A 179 -23.04 -40.85 13.06
CA ARG A 179 -23.70 -39.59 13.41
C ARG A 179 -22.90 -38.89 14.51
N GLN A 180 -22.09 -37.91 14.13
CA GLN A 180 -21.47 -37.01 15.09
C GLN A 180 -22.49 -36.05 15.68
N HIS A 181 -22.40 -35.80 16.98
CA HIS A 181 -23.30 -34.88 17.66
C HIS A 181 -23.00 -33.43 17.23
N GLY A 182 -24.00 -32.73 16.70
CA GLY A 182 -23.90 -31.30 16.38
C GLY A 182 -23.32 -30.98 14.99
N ILE A 183 -22.96 -31.99 14.19
CA ILE A 183 -22.44 -31.83 12.83
C ILE A 183 -23.35 -32.64 11.88
N ALA A 184 -23.83 -32.01 10.80
CA ALA A 184 -24.70 -32.66 9.82
C ALA A 184 -23.89 -33.54 8.83
N ASP A 185 -22.74 -33.04 8.37
CA ASP A 185 -21.76 -33.76 7.55
C ASP A 185 -20.34 -33.35 7.95
N GLU A 186 -19.50 -34.33 8.27
CA GLU A 186 -18.09 -34.13 8.65
C GLU A 186 -17.26 -33.59 7.49
N LEU A 187 -17.56 -34.03 6.26
CA LEU A 187 -16.81 -33.60 5.08
C LEU A 187 -16.99 -32.09 4.87
N ASP A 188 -18.23 -31.62 4.93
CA ASP A 188 -18.53 -30.19 4.77
C ASP A 188 -17.98 -29.35 5.93
N TYR A 189 -18.02 -29.87 7.15
CA TYR A 189 -17.38 -29.20 8.30
C TYR A 189 -15.87 -29.03 8.07
N GLN A 190 -15.17 -30.09 7.64
CA GLN A 190 -13.74 -30.00 7.35
C GLN A 190 -13.44 -29.08 6.15
N LYS A 191 -14.27 -29.07 5.10
CA LYS A 191 -14.15 -28.11 3.99
C LYS A 191 -14.18 -26.67 4.52
N GLN A 192 -15.12 -26.35 5.41
CA GLN A 192 -15.27 -25.00 5.97
C GLN A 192 -14.08 -24.59 6.82
N GLU A 193 -13.58 -25.48 7.68
CA GLU A 193 -12.42 -25.17 8.51
C GLU A 193 -11.15 -24.99 7.67
N ARG A 194 -10.92 -25.81 6.64
CA ARG A 194 -9.80 -25.61 5.71
C ARG A 194 -9.91 -24.31 4.93
N LEU A 195 -11.11 -23.94 4.51
CA LEU A 195 -11.34 -22.68 3.83
C LEU A 195 -11.01 -21.47 4.72
N ARG A 196 -11.41 -21.50 6.00
CA ARG A 196 -11.07 -20.47 6.99
C ARG A 196 -9.57 -20.34 7.21
N GLU A 197 -8.86 -21.47 7.32
CA GLU A 197 -7.40 -21.48 7.40
C GLU A 197 -6.75 -20.86 6.17
N LEU A 198 -7.21 -21.20 4.96
CA LEU A 198 -6.64 -20.66 3.72
C LEU A 198 -6.89 -19.15 3.57
N LEU A 199 -8.04 -18.65 4.00
CA LEU A 199 -8.33 -17.21 3.99
C LEU A 199 -7.48 -16.43 4.99
N ARG A 200 -7.28 -17.00 6.17
CA ARG A 200 -6.37 -16.46 7.17
C ARG A 200 -4.94 -16.38 6.64
N ASP A 201 -4.48 -17.43 5.96
CA ASP A 201 -3.16 -17.48 5.34
C ASP A 201 -3.06 -16.50 4.16
N LEU A 202 -4.14 -16.31 3.40
CA LEU A 202 -4.23 -15.31 2.34
C LEU A 202 -4.03 -13.89 2.89
N GLU A 203 -4.73 -13.49 3.96
CA GLU A 203 -4.55 -12.16 4.56
C GLU A 203 -3.11 -11.96 5.05
N ASN A 204 -2.54 -12.96 5.72
CA ASN A 204 -1.16 -12.89 6.18
C ASN A 204 -0.17 -12.74 5.00
N CYS A 205 -0.40 -13.46 3.89
CA CYS A 205 0.40 -13.31 2.69
C CYS A 205 0.18 -11.95 1.98
N VAL A 206 -1.02 -11.38 2.03
CA VAL A 206 -1.28 -10.02 1.49
C VAL A 206 -0.47 -8.98 2.26
N ILE A 207 -0.30 -9.13 3.57
CA ILE A 207 0.45 -8.18 4.39
C ILE A 207 1.97 -8.44 4.31
N ASN A 208 2.39 -9.68 4.60
CA ASN A 208 3.79 -10.08 4.85
C ASN A 208 4.41 -10.90 3.71
N GLY A 209 3.67 -11.18 2.64
CA GLY A 209 4.12 -12.01 1.53
C GLY A 209 5.45 -11.53 0.95
N THR A 210 6.30 -12.49 0.58
CA THR A 210 7.59 -12.21 -0.03
C THR A 210 7.77 -13.10 -1.25
N ALA A 211 7.96 -12.49 -2.40
CA ALA A 211 8.35 -13.19 -3.62
C ALA A 211 9.87 -13.40 -3.64
N PRO A 212 10.36 -14.58 -4.06
CA PRO A 212 11.77 -14.83 -4.34
C PRO A 212 12.33 -13.83 -5.36
N SER A 213 13.62 -13.52 -5.23
CA SER A 213 14.32 -12.56 -6.11
C SER A 213 14.63 -13.08 -7.52
N ALA A 214 14.52 -14.39 -7.77
CA ALA A 214 14.79 -15.01 -9.06
C ALA A 214 13.52 -15.12 -9.93
N ALA A 215 13.69 -14.95 -11.25
CA ALA A 215 12.62 -15.04 -12.24
C ALA A 215 11.88 -16.39 -12.11
N GLN A 216 10.59 -16.32 -11.84
CA GLN A 216 9.79 -17.49 -11.50
C GLN A 216 9.40 -18.27 -12.77
N ILE A 217 9.96 -19.47 -12.91
CA ILE A 217 9.31 -20.57 -13.62
C ILE A 217 8.87 -21.52 -12.51
N GLY A 218 7.57 -21.56 -12.20
CA GLY A 218 7.03 -22.56 -11.28
C GLY A 218 7.40 -23.94 -11.81
N ASN A 219 8.24 -24.67 -11.07
CA ASN A 219 8.68 -26.01 -11.42
C ASN A 219 8.57 -26.91 -10.17
N ALA A 220 8.86 -28.21 -10.31
CA ALA A 220 8.73 -29.18 -9.22
C ALA A 220 9.56 -28.86 -7.95
N SER A 221 10.55 -27.97 -8.05
CA SER A 221 11.47 -27.59 -6.95
C SER A 221 11.37 -26.13 -6.51
N THR A 222 10.78 -25.24 -7.31
CA THR A 222 10.72 -23.80 -7.05
C THR A 222 9.27 -23.37 -6.84
N ARG A 223 8.96 -23.00 -5.60
CA ARG A 223 7.64 -22.47 -5.23
C ARG A 223 7.50 -21.02 -5.69
N ARG A 224 6.32 -20.70 -6.21
CA ARG A 224 5.90 -19.34 -6.52
C ARG A 224 5.13 -18.76 -5.32
N SER A 225 5.53 -17.57 -4.90
CA SER A 225 4.82 -16.78 -3.88
C SER A 225 4.64 -15.34 -4.35
N MET A 226 3.61 -14.69 -3.82
CA MET A 226 3.30 -13.30 -4.10
C MET A 226 4.04 -12.34 -3.16
N ASN A 227 4.30 -11.11 -3.62
CA ASN A 227 4.72 -10.02 -2.75
C ASN A 227 3.51 -9.44 -2.01
N GLY A 228 3.68 -9.18 -0.72
CA GLY A 228 2.72 -8.47 0.12
C GLY A 228 3.00 -6.96 0.20
N LEU A 229 2.06 -6.25 0.83
CA LEU A 229 2.02 -4.79 0.93
C LEU A 229 3.31 -4.20 1.53
N ILE A 230 3.77 -4.76 2.64
CA ILE A 230 4.95 -4.24 3.35
C ILE A 230 6.22 -4.30 2.49
N ARG A 231 6.35 -5.34 1.66
CA ARG A 231 7.52 -5.52 0.79
C ARG A 231 7.46 -4.63 -0.46
N GLN A 232 6.26 -4.30 -0.93
CA GLN A 232 6.06 -3.47 -2.12
C GLN A 232 6.28 -1.99 -1.86
N ILE A 233 6.11 -1.51 -0.63
CA ILE A 233 6.46 -0.14 -0.24
C ILE A 233 7.97 -0.05 0.00
N GLY A 234 8.70 0.66 -0.85
CA GLY A 234 10.14 0.93 -0.72
C GLY A 234 10.48 2.39 -0.42
N THR A 235 9.72 3.33 -0.99
CA THR A 235 10.00 4.77 -0.98
C THR A 235 9.57 5.42 0.34
N ASN A 236 8.34 5.16 0.77
CA ASN A 236 7.74 5.75 1.97
C ASN A 236 7.86 4.82 3.18
N GLN A 237 9.10 4.44 3.50
CA GLN A 237 9.42 3.74 4.75
C GLN A 237 9.98 4.71 5.78
N PHE A 238 9.18 5.02 6.80
CA PHE A 238 9.56 5.95 7.85
C PHE A 238 9.98 5.23 9.13
N VAL A 239 11.03 5.70 9.77
CA VAL A 239 11.52 5.20 11.07
C VAL A 239 11.64 6.39 12.01
N PRO A 240 11.05 6.34 13.23
CA PRO A 240 11.14 7.43 14.21
C PRO A 240 12.58 7.88 14.43
N GLY A 241 12.82 9.19 14.35
CA GLY A 241 14.12 9.80 14.60
C GLY A 241 15.19 9.60 13.51
N VAL A 242 14.83 9.02 12.36
CA VAL A 242 15.76 8.81 11.23
C VAL A 242 15.44 9.79 10.09
N GLY A 243 16.49 10.44 9.57
CA GLY A 243 16.35 11.43 8.51
C GLY A 243 15.55 12.66 8.95
N ASN A 244 14.66 13.15 8.09
CA ASN A 244 13.78 14.28 8.40
C ASN A 244 12.46 13.85 9.10
N PHE A 245 12.37 12.59 9.54
CA PHE A 245 11.19 12.07 10.21
C PHE A 245 11.30 12.32 11.73
N PRO A 246 10.25 12.84 12.40
CA PRO A 246 10.33 13.21 13.80
C PRO A 246 10.62 12.00 14.71
N ALA A 247 11.16 12.27 15.90
CA ALA A 247 11.22 11.26 16.94
C ALA A 247 9.82 10.94 17.49
N GLY A 248 9.62 9.71 17.92
CA GLY A 248 8.41 9.27 18.60
C GLY A 248 8.29 9.80 20.02
N GLY A 249 7.25 9.37 20.72
CA GLY A 249 7.09 9.63 22.16
C GLY A 249 8.00 8.76 23.03
N GLY A 250 7.92 8.94 24.35
CA GLY A 250 8.63 8.11 25.32
C GLY A 250 10.15 8.10 25.11
N ALA A 251 10.73 6.92 24.90
CA ALA A 251 12.15 6.73 24.60
C ALA A 251 12.55 7.10 23.15
N GLY A 252 11.66 7.74 22.39
CA GLY A 252 11.90 8.22 21.02
C GLY A 252 11.33 7.33 19.91
N THR A 253 10.71 6.20 20.25
CA THR A 253 10.16 5.21 19.29
C THR A 253 8.68 4.91 19.51
N ASP A 254 8.02 5.53 20.49
CA ASP A 254 6.59 5.30 20.71
C ASP A 254 5.77 6.01 19.63
N LEU A 255 4.73 5.35 19.14
CA LEU A 255 3.78 5.95 18.21
C LEU A 255 3.06 7.13 18.88
N ASN A 256 3.07 8.28 18.22
CA ASN A 256 2.34 9.47 18.61
C ASN A 256 1.60 10.06 17.40
N GLU A 257 0.71 11.00 17.65
CA GLU A 257 -0.08 11.66 16.59
C GLU A 257 0.80 12.40 15.57
N ASN A 258 1.87 13.04 16.04
CA ASN A 258 2.81 13.77 15.17
C ASN A 258 3.49 12.86 14.13
N LEU A 259 3.81 11.61 14.48
CA LEU A 259 4.40 10.65 13.55
C LEU A 259 3.43 10.27 12.43
N ILE A 260 2.17 9.99 12.77
CA ILE A 260 1.15 9.63 11.77
C ILE A 260 0.89 10.83 10.85
N ASN A 261 0.66 12.02 11.41
CA ASN A 261 0.40 13.22 10.61
C ASN A 261 1.60 13.59 9.74
N THR A 262 2.83 13.41 10.23
CA THR A 262 4.02 13.65 9.42
C THR A 262 4.17 12.62 8.29
N ALA A 263 3.89 11.34 8.56
CA ALA A 263 3.94 10.30 7.53
C ALA A 263 2.88 10.55 6.44
N MET A 264 1.66 10.91 6.84
CA MET A 264 0.58 11.26 5.92
C MET A 264 0.90 12.51 5.10
N ARG A 265 1.48 13.57 5.72
CA ARG A 265 1.97 14.75 4.99
C ARG A 265 3.00 14.37 3.94
N MET A 266 4.01 13.58 4.31
CA MET A 266 5.10 13.21 3.41
C MET A 266 4.60 12.35 2.23
N ALA A 267 3.66 11.44 2.46
CA ALA A 267 3.00 10.70 1.39
C ALA A 267 2.15 11.60 0.49
N TRP A 268 1.41 12.55 1.09
CA TRP A 268 0.59 13.51 0.36
C TRP A 268 1.43 14.44 -0.54
N GLU A 269 2.58 14.92 -0.05
CA GLU A 269 3.53 15.73 -0.82
C GLU A 269 4.06 15.01 -2.08
N GLN A 270 4.12 13.67 -2.07
CA GLN A 270 4.67 12.89 -3.19
C GLN A 270 3.62 12.44 -4.21
N SER A 271 2.43 12.03 -3.76
CA SER A 271 1.44 11.43 -4.65
C SER A 271 0.07 12.10 -4.62
N SER A 272 -0.16 13.11 -3.75
CA SER A 272 -1.48 13.65 -3.44
C SER A 272 -2.52 12.55 -3.17
N GLY A 273 -2.06 11.39 -2.68
CA GLY A 273 -2.89 10.23 -2.38
C GLY A 273 -3.71 10.51 -1.13
N ARG A 274 -4.97 10.04 -1.12
CA ARG A 274 -5.82 10.12 0.06
C ARG A 274 -5.68 8.81 0.82
N ILE A 275 -4.82 8.81 1.83
CA ILE A 275 -4.72 7.70 2.77
C ILE A 275 -6.06 7.63 3.52
N ASP A 276 -6.72 6.48 3.45
CA ASP A 276 -8.05 6.24 4.02
C ASP A 276 -8.07 5.06 4.99
N THR A 277 -6.97 4.31 5.08
CA THR A 277 -6.91 3.05 5.83
C THR A 277 -5.61 2.97 6.62
N ILE A 278 -5.72 2.76 7.92
CA ILE A 278 -4.59 2.53 8.82
C ILE A 278 -4.68 1.09 9.31
N VAL A 279 -3.68 0.26 9.03
CA VAL A 279 -3.65 -1.15 9.45
C VAL A 279 -2.58 -1.34 10.52
N VAL A 280 -2.98 -1.90 11.66
CA VAL A 280 -2.12 -2.01 12.85
C VAL A 280 -2.33 -3.32 13.61
N ASN A 281 -1.33 -3.69 14.40
CA ASN A 281 -1.44 -4.72 15.43
C ASN A 281 -1.97 -4.12 16.76
N SER A 282 -2.25 -4.97 17.75
CA SER A 282 -2.80 -4.65 19.06
C SER A 282 -1.98 -3.62 19.84
N ALA A 283 -0.64 -3.72 19.82
CA ALA A 283 0.25 -2.78 20.50
C ALA A 283 0.06 -1.35 19.98
N GLN A 284 0.16 -1.17 18.66
CA GLN A 284 0.00 0.15 18.04
C GLN A 284 -1.44 0.65 18.10
N LYS A 285 -2.44 -0.25 18.01
CA LYS A 285 -3.85 0.11 18.20
C LYS A 285 -4.11 0.70 19.59
N ARG A 286 -3.48 0.15 20.63
CA ARG A 286 -3.58 0.69 21.99
C ARG A 286 -2.99 2.10 22.09
N ARG A 287 -1.86 2.37 21.41
CA ARG A 287 -1.26 3.70 21.35
C ARG A 287 -2.15 4.70 20.60
N ILE A 288 -2.77 4.29 19.50
CA ILE A 288 -3.74 5.12 18.76
C ILE A 288 -4.94 5.50 19.65
N ASN A 289 -5.46 4.56 20.43
CA ASN A 289 -6.56 4.87 21.36
C ASN A 289 -6.15 5.90 22.43
N GLN A 290 -4.86 5.99 22.78
CA GLN A 290 -4.34 6.97 23.73
C GLN A 290 -4.16 8.37 23.16
N PHE A 291 -4.36 8.59 21.86
CA PHE A 291 -4.28 9.95 21.28
C PHE A 291 -5.37 10.88 21.82
N ILE A 292 -6.52 10.33 22.22
CA ILE A 292 -7.59 11.11 22.85
C ILE A 292 -7.20 11.39 24.31
N PRO A 293 -6.92 12.65 24.69
CA PRO A 293 -6.62 12.98 26.07
C PRO A 293 -7.81 12.66 26.97
N THR A 294 -7.55 12.31 28.22
CA THR A 294 -8.58 11.89 29.18
C THR A 294 -9.65 12.97 29.44
N SER A 295 -9.30 14.24 29.24
CA SER A 295 -10.14 15.41 29.43
C SER A 295 -11.16 15.68 28.32
N SER A 296 -10.92 15.19 27.10
CA SER A 296 -11.82 15.39 25.94
C SER A 296 -12.78 14.22 25.74
N ARG A 297 -12.88 13.33 26.73
CA ARG A 297 -13.76 12.15 26.70
C ARG A 297 -15.16 12.58 27.16
N ASN A 298 -16.12 12.51 26.25
CA ASN A 298 -17.51 12.80 26.57
C ASN A 298 -18.14 11.59 27.25
N TYR A 299 -18.37 11.69 28.56
CA TYR A 299 -19.13 10.71 29.32
C TYR A 299 -20.57 11.18 29.46
N MET A 300 -21.53 10.37 29.01
CA MET A 300 -22.92 10.58 29.38
C MET A 300 -23.11 10.08 30.81
N GLY A 301 -23.73 10.90 31.67
CA GLY A 301 -23.82 10.69 33.12
C GLY A 301 -24.53 9.41 33.58
N ASP A 302 -25.20 8.69 32.68
CA ASP A 302 -25.90 7.42 32.96
C ASP A 302 -25.24 6.19 32.32
N SER A 303 -24.07 6.36 31.67
CA SER A 303 -23.38 5.23 31.04
C SER A 303 -22.50 4.47 32.05
N ARG A 304 -22.83 3.20 32.31
CA ARG A 304 -21.98 2.27 33.09
C ARG A 304 -20.86 1.60 32.25
N LYS A 305 -20.60 2.10 31.03
CA LYS A 305 -19.64 1.54 30.07
C LYS A 305 -18.53 2.54 29.79
N LEU A 306 -17.28 2.17 30.07
CA LEU A 306 -16.09 2.89 29.62
C LEU A 306 -15.67 2.36 28.24
N SER A 307 -15.60 3.23 27.24
CA SER A 307 -15.17 2.88 25.88
C SER A 307 -14.11 3.89 25.41
N ASP A 308 -12.95 3.38 24.99
CA ASP A 308 -11.79 4.18 24.55
C ASP A 308 -11.24 3.60 23.24
N ILE A 309 -12.08 3.59 22.20
CA ILE A 309 -11.79 2.91 20.93
C ILE A 309 -11.86 3.93 19.80
N VAL A 310 -10.74 4.15 19.12
CA VAL A 310 -10.65 4.99 17.92
C VAL A 310 -10.83 4.11 16.69
N SER A 311 -12.01 4.13 16.07
CA SER A 311 -12.28 3.35 14.85
C SER A 311 -12.01 4.15 13.57
N ILE A 312 -12.22 5.46 13.64
CA ILE A 312 -11.97 6.42 12.57
C ILE A 312 -11.06 7.48 13.16
N TYR A 313 -9.94 7.76 12.48
CA TYR A 313 -9.00 8.79 12.79
C TYR A 313 -9.06 9.86 11.70
N GLU A 314 -9.39 11.08 12.07
CA GLU A 314 -9.44 12.21 11.15
C GLU A 314 -8.17 13.06 11.34
N SER A 315 -7.42 13.23 10.26
CA SER A 315 -6.22 14.05 10.20
C SER A 315 -6.42 15.19 9.20
N ASP A 316 -5.52 16.17 9.22
CA ASP A 316 -5.49 17.28 8.24
C ASP A 316 -5.38 16.80 6.79
N TYR A 317 -4.88 15.58 6.56
CA TYR A 317 -4.63 15.01 5.23
C TYR A 317 -5.69 13.99 4.78
N GLY A 318 -6.64 13.65 5.66
CA GLY A 318 -7.70 12.70 5.33
C GLY A 318 -8.31 11.98 6.53
N VAL A 319 -9.44 11.32 6.25
CA VAL A 319 -10.16 10.48 7.20
C VAL A 319 -9.75 9.03 6.99
N CYS A 320 -9.20 8.42 8.03
CA CYS A 320 -8.66 7.08 8.03
C CYS A 320 -9.49 6.13 8.90
N LYS A 321 -9.82 4.96 8.36
CA LYS A 321 -10.37 3.86 9.17
C LYS A 321 -9.22 3.04 9.76
N VAL A 322 -9.25 2.81 11.07
CA VAL A 322 -8.22 2.06 11.79
C VAL A 322 -8.61 0.60 11.92
N ILE A 323 -7.94 -0.26 11.15
CA ILE A 323 -8.15 -1.70 11.10
C ILE A 323 -7.11 -2.39 11.99
N LEU A 324 -7.62 -3.20 12.92
CA LEU A 324 -6.81 -4.08 13.75
C LEU A 324 -6.69 -5.44 13.07
N THR A 325 -5.47 -5.92 12.81
CA THR A 325 -5.22 -7.28 12.35
C THR A 325 -4.05 -7.89 13.12
N ARG A 326 -4.12 -9.19 13.39
CA ARG A 326 -3.07 -9.92 14.13
C ARG A 326 -1.81 -10.13 13.30
N TRP A 327 -1.94 -10.12 11.98
CA TRP A 327 -0.85 -10.44 11.05
C TRP A 327 0.13 -9.29 10.85
N MET A 328 -0.25 -8.06 11.22
CA MET A 328 0.67 -6.93 11.16
C MET A 328 1.82 -7.12 12.17
N PRO A 329 3.08 -6.89 11.78
CA PRO A 329 4.18 -6.81 12.74
C PRO A 329 3.89 -5.78 13.83
N SER A 330 4.25 -6.09 15.07
CA SER A 330 3.90 -5.25 16.23
C SER A 330 4.61 -3.89 16.27
N ASP A 331 5.69 -3.74 15.53
CA ASP A 331 6.53 -2.54 15.39
C ASP A 331 6.17 -1.66 14.18
N THR A 332 5.14 -2.06 13.42
CA THR A 332 4.83 -1.49 12.12
C THR A 332 3.40 -0.95 12.07
N VAL A 333 3.23 0.22 11.45
CA VAL A 333 1.94 0.81 11.10
C VAL A 333 1.90 0.99 9.59
N LEU A 334 0.82 0.53 8.95
CA LEU A 334 0.63 0.63 7.51
C LEU A 334 -0.43 1.68 7.20
N LEU A 335 -0.12 2.60 6.28
CA LEU A 335 -0.99 3.67 5.82
C LEU A 335 -1.29 3.44 4.34
N LEU A 336 -2.54 3.16 4.02
CA LEU A 336 -2.96 2.77 2.67
C LEU A 336 -4.03 3.69 2.10
N ASP A 337 -4.02 3.82 0.78
CA ASP A 337 -5.16 4.23 -0.04
C ASP A 337 -5.87 2.97 -0.56
N SER A 338 -6.98 2.59 0.07
CA SER A 338 -7.70 1.35 -0.24
C SER A 338 -8.17 1.27 -1.71
N SER A 339 -8.36 2.40 -2.38
CA SER A 339 -8.81 2.44 -3.78
C SER A 339 -7.77 1.91 -4.77
N ARG A 340 -6.51 1.78 -4.33
CA ARG A 340 -5.35 1.40 -5.15
C ARG A 340 -4.78 0.03 -4.79
N VAL A 341 -5.46 -0.70 -3.90
CA VAL A 341 -5.08 -2.03 -3.45
C VAL A 341 -6.20 -3.00 -3.80
N GLU A 342 -5.90 -4.03 -4.58
CA GLU A 342 -6.89 -5.05 -4.94
C GLU A 342 -6.29 -6.46 -4.76
N VAL A 343 -7.05 -7.35 -4.10
CA VAL A 343 -6.73 -8.77 -3.98
C VAL A 343 -7.56 -9.52 -5.00
N LEU A 344 -6.90 -10.22 -5.92
CA LEU A 344 -7.51 -10.72 -7.14
C LEU A 344 -7.32 -12.24 -7.22
N PRO A 345 -8.37 -13.04 -7.48
CA PRO A 345 -8.21 -14.44 -7.85
C PRO A 345 -7.70 -14.56 -9.30
N LEU A 346 -6.98 -15.63 -9.60
CA LEU A 346 -6.74 -16.04 -10.98
C LEU A 346 -8.04 -16.56 -11.61
N SER A 347 -8.30 -16.22 -12.87
CA SER A 347 -9.53 -16.57 -13.58
C SER A 347 -9.83 -18.07 -13.51
N GLY A 348 -11.00 -18.43 -12.98
CA GLY A 348 -11.43 -19.83 -12.79
C GLY A 348 -10.70 -20.58 -11.67
N ARG A 349 -9.92 -19.87 -10.84
CA ARG A 349 -9.13 -20.43 -9.74
C ARG A 349 -9.33 -19.65 -8.43
N SER A 350 -10.53 -19.13 -8.20
CA SER A 350 -11.00 -18.78 -6.85
C SER A 350 -11.02 -20.02 -5.95
N PHE A 351 -11.21 -19.84 -4.64
CA PHE A 351 -11.35 -20.96 -3.71
C PHE A 351 -12.48 -21.90 -4.14
N GLN A 352 -12.09 -23.10 -4.56
CA GLN A 352 -12.98 -24.16 -5.02
C GLN A 352 -12.59 -25.48 -4.35
N PHE A 353 -13.57 -26.33 -4.09
CA PHE A 353 -13.35 -27.68 -3.62
C PHE A 353 -13.26 -28.63 -4.81
N LYS A 354 -12.15 -29.36 -4.90
CA LYS A 354 -11.92 -30.39 -5.92
C LYS A 354 -11.85 -31.76 -5.26
N PRO A 355 -12.77 -32.70 -5.56
CA PRO A 355 -12.66 -34.07 -5.08
C PRO A 355 -11.43 -34.75 -5.69
N LEU A 356 -10.73 -35.55 -4.88
CA LEU A 356 -9.61 -36.38 -5.30
C LEU A 356 -10.09 -37.81 -5.53
N ALA A 357 -9.27 -38.61 -6.23
CA ALA A 357 -9.59 -40.03 -6.42
C ALA A 357 -9.65 -40.74 -5.06
N GLN A 358 -10.70 -41.54 -4.86
CA GLN A 358 -10.88 -42.30 -3.63
C GLN A 358 -9.71 -43.29 -3.46
N THR A 359 -9.07 -43.25 -2.29
CA THR A 359 -7.98 -44.15 -1.94
C THR A 359 -8.38 -44.92 -0.69
N GLY A 360 -8.62 -46.23 -0.83
CA GLY A 360 -9.19 -47.03 0.26
C GLY A 360 -10.63 -46.63 0.63
N ASP A 361 -11.03 -46.88 1.88
CA ASP A 361 -12.34 -46.49 2.42
C ASP A 361 -12.31 -45.07 3.03
N ALA A 362 -11.90 -44.09 2.22
CA ALA A 362 -11.86 -42.68 2.60
C ALA A 362 -12.19 -41.76 1.41
N MET A 363 -13.05 -40.78 1.65
CA MET A 363 -13.30 -39.68 0.72
C MET A 363 -12.24 -38.60 0.93
N ALA A 364 -11.52 -38.24 -0.14
CA ALA A 364 -10.49 -37.22 -0.12
C ALA A 364 -10.82 -36.09 -1.10
N GLY A 365 -10.44 -34.86 -0.75
CA GLY A 365 -10.58 -33.68 -1.59
C GLY A 365 -9.55 -32.63 -1.24
N GLN A 366 -9.47 -31.58 -2.06
CA GLN A 366 -8.62 -30.44 -1.79
C GLN A 366 -9.40 -29.14 -2.00
N VAL A 367 -9.27 -28.21 -1.06
CA VAL A 367 -9.68 -26.81 -1.24
C VAL A 367 -8.51 -26.09 -1.86
N LEU A 368 -8.72 -25.46 -3.02
CA LEU A 368 -7.66 -24.79 -3.77
C LEU A 368 -8.13 -23.41 -4.22
N GLY A 369 -7.26 -22.41 -4.07
CA GLY A 369 -7.46 -21.06 -4.59
C GLY A 369 -6.14 -20.46 -5.00
N GLU A 370 -6.15 -19.60 -6.01
CA GLU A 370 -4.95 -18.94 -6.50
C GLU A 370 -5.18 -17.43 -6.59
N TYR A 371 -4.37 -16.68 -5.84
CA TYR A 371 -4.59 -15.25 -5.61
C TYR A 371 -3.33 -14.43 -5.85
N THR A 372 -3.49 -13.15 -6.15
CA THR A 372 -2.43 -12.16 -6.22
C THR A 372 -2.87 -10.83 -5.62
N LEU A 373 -1.90 -9.93 -5.42
CA LEU A 373 -2.11 -8.57 -4.94
C LEU A 373 -1.70 -7.58 -6.04
N GLU A 374 -2.64 -6.77 -6.49
CA GLU A 374 -2.39 -5.60 -7.34
C GLU A 374 -2.26 -4.36 -6.45
N PHE A 375 -1.07 -3.75 -6.48
CA PHE A 375 -0.73 -2.61 -5.62
C PHE A 375 -0.28 -1.44 -6.49
N ARG A 376 -1.20 -0.50 -6.71
CA ARG A 376 -0.97 0.62 -7.62
C ARG A 376 -0.43 1.84 -6.88
N ASN A 377 0.48 2.53 -7.55
CA ASN A 377 1.11 3.77 -7.12
C ASN A 377 1.58 3.70 -5.66
N GLU A 378 2.71 3.02 -5.49
CA GLU A 378 3.40 2.86 -4.22
C GLU A 378 3.54 4.17 -3.41
N ASN A 379 3.78 5.30 -4.08
CA ASN A 379 4.02 6.59 -3.43
C ASN A 379 2.77 7.15 -2.72
N ALA A 380 1.57 6.61 -3.00
CA ALA A 380 0.34 6.98 -2.29
C ALA A 380 0.21 6.31 -0.92
N HIS A 381 1.03 5.30 -0.66
CA HIS A 381 1.04 4.52 0.57
C HIS A 381 2.29 4.84 1.39
N ALA A 382 2.24 4.51 2.67
CA ALA A 382 3.37 4.67 3.56
C ALA A 382 3.37 3.60 4.65
N LEU A 383 4.55 3.37 5.23
CA LEU A 383 4.68 2.56 6.43
C LEU A 383 5.59 3.26 7.44
N ILE A 384 5.26 3.08 8.71
CA ILE A 384 6.10 3.50 9.85
C ILE A 384 6.61 2.23 10.50
N ARG A 385 7.92 2.13 10.73
CA ARG A 385 8.62 0.95 11.26
C ARG A 385 9.51 1.29 12.44
N GLY A 386 9.88 0.27 13.21
CA GLY A 386 10.75 0.43 14.38
C GLY A 386 10.03 1.10 15.55
N LEU A 387 8.70 0.94 15.64
CA LEU A 387 7.92 1.44 16.75
C LEU A 387 8.03 0.51 17.96
N THR A 388 7.94 1.09 19.15
CA THR A 388 7.91 0.32 20.40
C THR A 388 6.68 -0.60 20.44
N SER A 389 6.90 -1.89 20.73
CA SER A 389 5.84 -2.91 20.79
C SER A 389 5.32 -3.20 22.21
N THR A 390 5.87 -2.55 23.25
CA THR A 390 5.51 -2.76 24.66
C THR A 390 4.39 -1.85 25.14
#